data_AF-A0A856MDK2-F1
#
_entry.id   AF-A0A856MDK2-F1
#
_cell.length_a   1.000
_cell.length_b   1.000
_cell.length_c   1.000
_cell.angle_alpha   90.00
_cell.angle_beta   90.00
_cell.angle_gamma   90.00
#
_symmetry.space_group_name_H-M   'P 1'
#
loop_
_entity.id
_entity.type
_entity.pdbx_description
1 polymer ?
#
loop_
_entity_poly.entity_id
_entity_poly.type
_entity_poly.pdbx_seq_one_letter_code
_entity_poly.pdbx_strand_id
1 'polypeptide(L)'
;MIDVIVLTKFLSPLLPYLLKLGDKAAEEAAKKLGADTWEKAKAIWVKLHPKVEAKPSAQEAVQDVAQAPEDEDALAALRLQLKKLFKEDPTLESEVTQLLAEAEASQSRGNINIGGDVKGVSAYDISGGSITQGDIS
;
A
#
# COMPACT_ATOMS: atom_id res chain seq x y z
N MET A 1 10.61 3.83 7.30
CA MET A 1 10.09 5.10 6.74
C MET A 1 9.30 4.70 5.52
N ILE A 2 7.99 4.93 5.54
CA ILE A 2 7.16 4.63 4.37
C ILE A 2 7.58 5.51 3.20
N ASP A 3 7.73 4.92 2.02
CA ASP A 3 7.89 5.70 0.81
C ASP A 3 6.51 6.19 0.35
N VAL A 4 6.17 7.43 0.72
CA VAL A 4 4.89 8.04 0.36
C VAL A 4 4.73 8.19 -1.16
N ILE A 5 5.82 8.15 -1.93
CA ILE A 5 5.80 8.20 -3.40
C ILE A 5 5.29 6.86 -3.93
N VAL A 6 5.81 5.75 -3.41
CA VAL A 6 5.32 4.40 -3.73
C VAL A 6 3.86 4.25 -3.32
N LEU A 7 3.50 4.67 -2.10
CA LEU A 7 2.11 4.60 -1.63
C LEU A 7 1.16 5.41 -2.53
N THR A 8 1.53 6.65 -2.87
CA THR A 8 0.71 7.48 -3.75
C THR A 8 0.62 6.90 -5.15
N LYS A 9 1.70 6.39 -5.73
CA LYS A 9 1.66 5.73 -7.05
C LYS A 9 0.83 4.45 -7.05
N PHE A 10 0.87 3.68 -5.96
CA PHE A 10 0.06 2.49 -5.79
C PHE A 10 -1.43 2.85 -5.72
N LEU A 11 -1.78 3.87 -4.92
CA LEU A 11 -3.17 4.30 -4.75
C LEU A 11 -3.70 5.13 -5.92
N SER A 12 -2.88 5.86 -6.68
CA SER A 12 -3.35 6.79 -7.74
C SER A 12 -4.32 6.18 -8.76
N PRO A 13 -4.02 5.05 -9.42
CA PRO A 13 -4.96 4.44 -10.35
C PRO A 13 -6.19 3.83 -9.65
N LEU A 14 -6.11 3.60 -8.34
CA LEU A 14 -7.13 2.96 -7.52
C LEU A 14 -8.04 3.97 -6.81
N LEU A 15 -7.57 5.18 -6.55
CA LEU A 15 -8.28 6.29 -5.90
C LEU A 15 -9.64 6.60 -6.52
N PRO A 16 -9.79 6.74 -7.86
CA PRO A 16 -11.10 6.99 -8.45
C PRO A 16 -12.09 5.85 -8.20
N TYR A 17 -11.59 4.61 -8.05
CA TYR A 17 -12.41 3.44 -7.74
C TYR A 17 -12.71 3.33 -6.23
N LEU A 18 -11.74 3.65 -5.38
CA LEU A 18 -11.85 3.66 -3.92
C LEU A 18 -12.79 4.77 -3.42
N LEU A 19 -12.80 5.94 -4.06
CA LEU A 19 -13.75 7.01 -3.75
C LEU A 19 -15.18 6.71 -4.21
N LYS A 20 -15.32 6.00 -5.34
CA LYS A 20 -16.64 5.65 -5.88
C LYS A 20 -17.27 4.44 -5.22
N LEU A 21 -16.51 3.64 -4.45
CA LEU A 21 -16.95 2.52 -3.59
C LEU A 21 -18.17 1.75 -4.15
N GLY A 22 -18.12 1.45 -5.45
CA GLY A 22 -19.21 0.78 -6.17
C GLY A 22 -18.77 -0.60 -6.65
N ASP A 23 -19.71 -1.53 -6.74
CA ASP A 23 -19.48 -2.91 -7.16
C ASP A 23 -18.69 -2.99 -8.50
N LYS A 24 -19.08 -2.14 -9.47
CA LYS A 24 -18.40 -2.03 -10.77
C LYS A 24 -16.96 -1.55 -10.67
N ALA A 25 -16.67 -0.65 -9.73
CA ALA A 25 -15.33 -0.10 -9.52
C ALA A 25 -14.40 -1.14 -8.91
N ALA A 26 -14.90 -1.94 -7.96
CA ALA A 26 -14.19 -3.06 -7.39
C ALA A 26 -13.88 -4.13 -8.43
N GLU A 27 -14.85 -4.48 -9.28
CA GLU A 27 -14.68 -5.51 -10.31
C GLU A 27 -13.65 -5.10 -11.38
N GLU A 28 -13.69 -3.85 -11.84
CA GLU A 28 -12.71 -3.27 -12.77
C GLU A 28 -11.29 -3.25 -12.19
N ALA A 29 -11.15 -2.82 -10.94
CA ALA A 29 -9.86 -2.75 -10.26
C ALA A 29 -9.28 -4.16 -10.01
N ALA A 30 -10.12 -5.10 -9.56
CA ALA A 30 -9.72 -6.49 -9.37
C ALA A 30 -9.31 -7.16 -10.69
N LYS A 31 -9.98 -6.85 -11.81
CA LYS A 31 -9.61 -7.35 -13.14
C LYS A 31 -8.28 -6.78 -13.65
N LYS A 32 -8.00 -5.49 -13.39
CA LYS A 32 -6.80 -4.80 -13.88
C LYS A 32 -5.55 -5.08 -13.05
N LEU A 33 -5.71 -5.09 -11.71
CA LEU A 33 -4.60 -5.12 -10.76
C LEU A 33 -4.54 -6.41 -9.94
N GLY A 34 -5.59 -7.24 -9.99
CA GLY A 34 -5.74 -8.44 -9.17
C GLY A 34 -6.65 -8.19 -7.97
N ALA A 35 -7.44 -9.20 -7.61
CA ALA A 35 -8.32 -9.16 -6.44
C ALA A 35 -7.52 -8.92 -5.14
N ASP A 36 -6.39 -9.61 -4.97
CA ASP A 36 -5.50 -9.42 -3.82
C ASP A 36 -5.00 -7.99 -3.70
N THR A 37 -4.52 -7.40 -4.81
CA THR A 37 -4.06 -6.00 -4.86
C THR A 37 -5.17 -5.02 -4.50
N TRP A 38 -6.39 -5.25 -5.01
CA TRP A 38 -7.56 -4.44 -4.70
C TRP A 38 -7.95 -4.53 -3.22
N GLU A 39 -7.98 -5.74 -2.64
CA GLU A 39 -8.30 -5.93 -1.22
C GLU A 39 -7.28 -5.26 -0.31
N LYS A 40 -5.98 -5.36 -0.63
CA LYS A 40 -4.91 -4.68 0.11
C LYS A 40 -4.99 -3.15 -0.02
N ALA A 41 -5.23 -2.63 -1.22
CA ALA A 41 -5.44 -1.20 -1.43
C ALA A 41 -6.66 -0.68 -0.65
N LYS A 42 -7.76 -1.43 -0.66
CA LYS A 42 -8.96 -1.12 0.12
C LYS A 42 -8.69 -1.15 1.62
N ALA A 43 -7.92 -2.11 2.12
CA ALA A 43 -7.53 -2.18 3.53
C ALA A 43 -6.70 -0.96 3.96
N ILE A 44 -5.71 -0.57 3.14
CA ILE A 44 -4.93 0.67 3.35
C ILE A 44 -5.85 1.89 3.36
N TRP A 45 -6.72 1.98 2.34
CA TRP A 45 -7.63 3.10 2.18
C TRP A 45 -8.60 3.25 3.35
N VAL A 46 -9.17 2.16 3.87
CA VAL A 46 -10.07 2.20 5.04
C VAL A 46 -9.40 2.78 6.28
N LYS A 47 -8.10 2.56 6.46
CA LYS A 47 -7.33 3.15 7.58
C LYS A 47 -7.01 4.63 7.32
N LEU A 48 -6.70 4.97 6.06
CA LEU A 48 -6.25 6.30 5.67
C LEU A 48 -7.41 7.30 5.50
N HIS A 49 -8.54 6.84 4.96
CA HIS A 49 -9.74 7.60 4.66
C HIS A 49 -10.25 8.45 5.83
N PRO A 50 -10.49 7.93 7.05
CA PRO A 50 -10.99 8.76 8.15
C PRO A 50 -10.02 9.88 8.55
N LYS A 51 -8.71 9.66 8.36
CA LYS A 51 -7.66 10.64 8.66
C LYS A 51 -7.52 11.68 7.56
N VAL A 52 -7.76 11.29 6.31
CA VAL A 52 -7.85 12.17 5.14
C VAL A 52 -9.12 13.03 5.23
N GLU A 53 -10.27 12.43 5.54
CA GLU A 53 -11.56 13.13 5.69
C GLU A 53 -11.53 14.12 6.85
N ALA A 54 -10.85 13.77 7.95
CA ALA A 54 -10.62 14.70 9.07
C ALA A 54 -9.78 15.93 8.68
N LYS A 55 -9.09 15.90 7.53
CA LYS A 55 -8.24 16.98 7.03
C LYS A 55 -8.70 17.48 5.66
N PRO A 56 -9.37 18.64 5.57
CA PRO A 56 -9.85 19.15 4.30
C PRO A 56 -8.76 19.25 3.22
N SER A 57 -7.55 19.69 3.58
CA SER A 57 -6.42 19.75 2.63
C SER A 57 -5.96 18.39 2.10
N ALA A 58 -6.13 17.31 2.89
CA ALA A 58 -5.81 15.96 2.44
C ALA A 58 -6.93 15.41 1.54
N GLN A 59 -8.19 15.70 1.87
CA GLN A 59 -9.34 15.35 1.06
C GLN A 59 -9.28 16.02 -0.32
N GLU A 60 -8.98 17.32 -0.39
CA GLU A 60 -8.78 18.04 -1.65
C GLU A 60 -7.71 17.36 -2.50
N ALA A 61 -6.52 17.10 -1.92
CA ALA A 61 -5.43 16.44 -2.64
C ALA A 61 -5.81 15.03 -3.17
N VAL A 62 -6.61 14.29 -2.42
CA VAL A 62 -7.15 12.99 -2.86
C VAL A 62 -8.12 13.15 -4.04
N GLN A 63 -8.98 14.16 -4.00
CA GLN A 63 -9.91 14.45 -5.08
C GLN A 63 -9.19 14.93 -6.34
N ASP A 64 -8.17 15.77 -6.20
CA ASP A 64 -7.31 16.20 -7.31
C ASP A 64 -6.63 15.00 -7.97
N VAL A 65 -5.98 14.11 -7.20
CA VAL A 65 -5.36 12.90 -7.77
C VAL A 65 -6.41 11.94 -8.35
N ALA A 66 -7.60 11.84 -7.78
CA ALA A 66 -8.66 11.00 -8.34
C ALA A 66 -9.21 11.53 -9.67
N GLN A 67 -9.19 12.86 -9.87
CA GLN A 67 -9.56 13.50 -11.14
C GLN A 67 -8.41 13.47 -12.15
N ALA A 68 -7.18 13.64 -11.68
CA ALA A 68 -5.97 13.69 -12.48
C ALA A 68 -4.85 12.84 -11.84
N PRO A 69 -4.91 11.50 -12.00
CA PRO A 69 -3.94 10.59 -11.37
C PRO A 69 -2.52 10.68 -11.96
N GLU A 70 -2.37 11.38 -13.07
CA GLU A 70 -1.10 11.63 -13.77
C GLU A 70 -0.54 13.03 -13.49
N ASP A 71 -1.28 13.89 -12.78
CA ASP A 71 -0.88 15.26 -12.49
C ASP A 71 0.17 15.29 -11.36
N GLU A 72 1.37 15.79 -11.68
CA GLU A 72 2.50 15.79 -10.75
C GLU A 72 2.27 16.72 -9.55
N ASP A 73 1.56 17.84 -9.74
CA ASP A 73 1.23 18.79 -8.69
C ASP A 73 0.22 18.19 -7.70
N ALA A 74 -0.82 17.53 -8.20
CA ALA A 74 -1.80 16.79 -7.39
C ALA A 74 -1.11 15.67 -6.59
N LEU A 75 -0.24 14.89 -7.24
CA LEU A 75 0.55 13.85 -6.58
C LEU A 75 1.47 14.42 -5.50
N ALA A 76 2.12 15.56 -5.77
CA ALA A 76 2.97 16.24 -4.80
C ALA A 76 2.17 16.75 -3.59
N ALA A 77 0.99 17.32 -3.82
CA ALA A 77 0.08 17.76 -2.77
C ALA A 77 -0.34 16.60 -1.87
N LEU A 78 -0.74 15.47 -2.46
CA LEU A 78 -1.13 14.27 -1.72
C LEU A 78 0.03 13.73 -0.88
N ARG A 79 1.22 13.61 -1.47
CA ARG A 79 2.44 13.18 -0.74
C ARG A 79 2.73 14.07 0.45
N LEU A 80 2.60 15.39 0.29
CA LEU A 80 2.85 16.35 1.36
C LEU A 80 1.84 16.18 2.50
N GLN A 81 0.56 16.02 2.20
CA GLN A 81 -0.45 15.86 3.26
C GLN A 81 -0.34 14.50 3.96
N LEU A 82 -0.06 13.42 3.22
CA LEU A 82 0.21 12.11 3.81
C LEU A 82 1.43 12.15 4.74
N LYS A 83 2.51 12.82 4.34
CA LYS A 83 3.70 12.97 5.19
C LYS A 83 3.40 13.72 6.48
N LYS A 84 2.57 14.76 6.45
CA LYS A 84 2.12 15.46 7.66
C LYS A 84 1.25 14.55 8.53
N LEU A 85 0.33 13.82 7.90
CA LEU A 85 -0.57 12.91 8.59
C LEU A 85 0.18 11.78 9.31
N PHE A 86 1.15 11.14 8.65
CA PHE A 86 1.98 10.11 9.26
C PHE A 86 2.90 10.66 10.35
N LYS A 87 3.37 11.90 10.22
CA LYS A 87 4.15 12.57 11.26
C LYS A 87 3.31 12.83 12.53
N GLU A 88 2.02 13.13 12.35
CA GLU A 88 1.08 13.31 13.46
C GLU A 88 0.60 11.97 14.03
N ASP A 89 0.57 10.91 13.22
CA ASP A 89 0.08 9.59 13.60
C ASP A 89 1.05 8.48 13.14
N PRO A 90 2.17 8.28 13.88
CA PRO A 90 3.19 7.31 13.50
C PRO A 90 2.69 5.85 13.56
N THR A 91 1.65 5.57 14.34
CA THR A 91 0.99 4.25 14.36
C THR A 91 0.36 3.94 13.01
N LEU A 92 -0.34 4.92 12.41
CA LEU A 92 -0.91 4.79 11.08
C LEU A 92 0.18 4.58 10.02
N GLU A 93 1.31 5.28 10.13
CA GLU A 93 2.46 5.06 9.24
C GLU A 93 2.90 3.60 9.26
N SER A 94 3.06 3.04 10.46
CA SER A 94 3.50 1.66 10.64
C SER A 94 2.51 0.65 10.07
N GLU A 95 1.20 0.82 10.34
CA GLU A 95 0.16 -0.08 9.80
C GLU A 95 0.11 -0.01 8.26
N VAL A 96 0.12 1.19 7.68
CA VAL A 96 0.08 1.36 6.22
C VAL A 96 1.35 0.82 5.56
N THR A 97 2.51 0.96 6.21
CA THR A 97 3.78 0.39 5.72
C THR A 97 3.71 -1.12 5.64
N GLN A 98 3.18 -1.77 6.68
CA GLN A 98 3.04 -3.23 6.72
C GLN A 98 2.10 -3.72 5.61
N LEU A 99 0.93 -3.10 5.47
CA LEU A 99 -0.03 -3.44 4.44
C LEU A 99 0.51 -3.24 3.02
N LEU A 100 1.29 -2.17 2.78
CA LEU A 100 1.94 -1.90 1.50
C LEU A 100 3.03 -2.94 1.20
N ALA A 101 3.88 -3.26 2.17
CA ALA A 101 4.92 -4.27 2.03
C ALA A 101 4.33 -5.67 1.74
N GLU A 102 3.21 -6.02 2.36
CA GLU A 102 2.47 -7.25 2.06
C GLU A 102 1.91 -7.27 0.62
N ALA A 103 1.46 -6.12 0.11
CA ALA A 103 0.99 -5.99 -1.25
C ALA A 103 2.14 -6.19 -2.25
N GLU A 104 3.30 -5.57 -2.02
CA GLU A 104 4.51 -5.74 -2.84
C GLU A 104 5.05 -7.19 -2.81
N ALA A 105 5.06 -7.82 -1.63
CA ALA A 105 5.49 -9.20 -1.45
C ALA A 105 4.61 -10.19 -2.22
N SER A 106 3.31 -9.90 -2.34
CA SER A 106 2.36 -10.76 -3.07
C SER A 106 2.56 -10.69 -4.60
N GLN A 107 3.05 -9.56 -5.13
CA GLN A 107 3.42 -9.43 -6.54
C GLN A 107 4.73 -10.15 -6.88
N SER A 108 5.59 -10.38 -5.88
CA SER A 108 6.88 -11.05 -6.00
C SER A 108 6.82 -12.56 -5.71
N ARG A 109 5.73 -13.26 -6.07
CA ARG A 109 5.72 -14.74 -6.05
C ARG A 109 6.53 -15.37 -7.19
N GLY A 110 7.15 -14.56 -8.05
CA GLY A 110 8.33 -14.92 -8.83
C GLY A 110 9.56 -14.22 -8.23
N ASN A 111 10.36 -14.95 -7.45
CA ASN A 111 11.67 -14.57 -6.90
C ASN A 111 11.68 -13.53 -5.77
N ILE A 112 11.47 -14.01 -4.54
CA ILE A 112 11.83 -13.27 -3.32
C ILE A 112 13.35 -13.35 -3.13
N ASN A 113 14.08 -12.30 -3.53
CA ASN A 113 15.46 -12.06 -3.07
C ASN A 113 15.39 -11.12 -1.86
N ILE A 114 15.35 -11.67 -0.65
CA ILE A 114 15.51 -10.90 0.59
C ILE A 114 17.00 -10.54 0.72
N GLY A 115 17.39 -9.43 0.08
CA GLY A 115 18.74 -8.84 0.15
C GLY A 115 18.84 -7.67 1.13
N GLY A 116 18.05 -7.68 2.20
CA GLY A 116 18.14 -6.71 3.28
C GLY A 116 18.19 -7.44 4.61
N ASP A 117 19.21 -7.16 5.41
CA ASP A 117 19.43 -7.70 6.75
C ASP A 117 18.18 -7.53 7.64
N VAL A 118 17.28 -8.51 7.63
CA VAL A 118 16.13 -8.57 8.53
C VAL A 118 16.58 -9.11 9.89
N LYS A 119 17.26 -8.26 10.69
CA LYS A 119 17.34 -8.45 12.15
C LYS A 119 15.96 -8.18 12.76
N GLY A 120 15.03 -9.11 12.62
CA GLY A 120 13.70 -8.96 13.23
C GLY A 120 12.57 -9.81 12.69
N VAL A 121 12.83 -10.88 11.93
CA VAL A 121 11.80 -11.91 11.71
C VAL A 121 11.72 -12.74 13.00
N SER A 122 10.76 -12.39 13.86
CA SER A 122 10.21 -13.34 14.81
C SER A 122 9.54 -14.43 13.98
N ALA A 123 10.16 -15.61 13.97
CA ALA A 123 9.66 -16.79 13.30
C ALA A 123 8.26 -17.12 13.82
N TYR A 124 7.25 -16.91 12.98
CA TYR A 124 5.99 -17.62 13.08
C TYR A 124 6.11 -18.82 12.15
N ASP A 125 6.18 -19.99 12.76
CA ASP A 125 6.24 -21.34 12.22
C ASP A 125 6.04 -21.51 10.70
N ILE A 126 7.13 -21.67 9.96
CA ILE A 126 7.10 -22.31 8.64
C ILE A 126 6.97 -23.83 8.82
N SER A 127 5.76 -24.27 9.12
CA SER A 127 5.37 -25.68 9.01
C SER A 127 5.27 -26.05 7.53
N GLY A 128 6.27 -26.74 6.99
CA GLY A 128 6.13 -27.46 5.70
C GLY A 128 7.31 -27.41 4.73
N GLY A 129 8.39 -26.68 5.01
CA GLY A 129 9.58 -26.68 4.15
C GLY A 129 10.62 -27.70 4.60
N SER A 130 10.69 -28.87 3.98
CA SER A 130 11.79 -29.82 4.22
C SER A 130 13.10 -29.20 3.71
N ILE A 131 14.01 -28.84 4.63
CA ILE A 131 15.35 -28.37 4.28
C ILE A 131 16.26 -29.58 4.20
N THR A 132 16.50 -30.08 2.99
CA THR A 132 17.52 -31.11 2.74
C THR A 132 18.88 -30.43 2.73
N GLN A 133 19.55 -30.39 3.88
CA GLN A 133 20.93 -29.94 3.99
C GLN A 133 21.84 -31.02 3.42
N GLY A 134 22.38 -30.79 2.22
CA GLY A 134 23.44 -31.61 1.64
C GLY A 134 24.69 -31.50 2.49
N ASP A 135 25.11 -32.64 3.04
CA ASP A 135 26.36 -32.79 3.78
C ASP A 135 27.54 -32.58 2.82
N ILE A 136 28.47 -31.71 3.19
CA ILE A 136 29.79 -31.62 2.57
C ILE A 136 30.83 -32.15 3.56
N SER A 137 31.34 -33.35 3.31
CA SER A 137 32.65 -33.82 3.80
C SER A 137 33.15 -34.97 2.93
#